data_AF-A0A369UXP9-F1
#
_entry.id   AF-A0A369UXP9-F1
#
_cell.length_a   1.000
_cell.length_b   1.000
_cell.length_c   1.000
_cell.angle_alpha   90.00
_cell.angle_beta   90.00
_cell.angle_gamma   90.00
#
_symmetry.space_group_name_H-M   'P 1'
#
loop_
_entity.id
_entity.type
_entity.pdbx_description
1 polymer ?
#
loop_
_entity_poly.entity_id
_entity_poly.type
_entity_poly.pdbx_seq_one_letter_code
_entity_poly.pdbx_strand_id
1 'polypeptide(L)'
;MGRNPMRAAVTLCAAATLAVPLGTASAAPSAQPAAQSRQTAEPVVVDCAGQPEVRPGSYILACGDGNSRLVSLHWYRWGTEAAVGRGSNAVNDCDPYCAAGAFRSYPVTVRLDRPTASDGNAGERHFSRITLTYTDGRPDGAPRTVSYPLPG
;
A
#
# COMPACT_ATOMS: atom_id res chain seq x y z
N MET A 1 -31.18 -15.98 92.04
CA MET A 1 -31.25 -14.77 92.89
C MET A 1 -29.82 -14.26 93.10
N GLY A 2 -29.49 -13.09 92.59
CA GLY A 2 -28.16 -12.49 92.73
C GLY A 2 -28.11 -11.18 91.94
N ARG A 3 -28.72 -10.14 92.51
CA ARG A 3 -28.82 -8.78 91.98
C ARG A 3 -27.44 -8.08 91.99
N ASN A 4 -27.21 -7.24 90.96
CA ASN A 4 -26.50 -5.92 90.91
C ASN A 4 -25.61 -5.50 92.08
N PRO A 5 -24.52 -4.69 91.93
CA PRO A 5 -24.49 -3.40 91.18
C PRO A 5 -23.10 -3.02 90.55
N MET A 6 -23.00 -2.22 89.49
CA MET A 6 -23.02 -0.75 89.39
C MET A 6 -21.92 0.01 90.19
N ARG A 7 -21.23 0.91 89.45
CA ARG A 7 -20.56 2.20 89.82
C ARG A 7 -19.02 2.16 89.73
N ALA A 8 -18.31 3.18 89.24
CA ALA A 8 -18.61 4.43 88.52
C ALA A 8 -17.25 5.10 88.19
N ALA A 9 -17.17 5.89 87.10
CA ALA A 9 -16.35 7.12 86.91
C ALA A 9 -16.30 7.39 85.38
N VAL A 10 -17.18 8.20 84.79
CA VAL A 10 -17.27 9.68 84.78
C VAL A 10 -16.13 10.35 83.99
N THR A 11 -16.50 10.67 82.74
CA THR A 11 -16.17 11.84 81.89
C THR A 11 -14.72 12.21 81.59
N LEU A 12 -14.39 12.35 80.30
CA LEU A 12 -14.06 13.67 79.73
C LEU A 12 -14.16 13.70 78.20
N CYS A 13 -14.55 14.86 77.70
CA CYS A 13 -14.76 15.26 76.31
C CYS A 13 -13.60 14.93 75.35
N ALA A 14 -13.92 14.66 74.08
CA ALA A 14 -13.38 15.46 72.96
C ALA A 14 -13.93 15.00 71.60
N ALA A 15 -14.40 16.01 70.85
CA ALA A 15 -14.32 16.18 69.40
C ALA A 15 -14.93 15.11 68.48
N ALA A 16 -16.07 15.47 67.90
CA ALA A 16 -16.51 14.95 66.62
C ALA A 16 -15.52 15.38 65.52
N THR A 17 -14.99 14.41 64.79
CA THR A 17 -14.46 14.63 63.44
C THR A 17 -15.19 13.66 62.50
N LEU A 18 -16.19 14.18 61.80
CA LEU A 18 -16.76 13.54 60.62
C LEU A 18 -15.68 13.53 59.53
N ALA A 19 -14.99 12.40 59.38
CA ALA A 19 -14.12 12.18 58.25
C ALA A 19 -15.00 11.93 57.01
N VAL A 20 -15.16 12.96 56.19
CA VAL A 20 -15.65 12.81 54.82
C VAL A 20 -14.55 12.11 54.03
N PRO A 21 -14.76 10.89 53.51
CA PRO A 21 -13.78 10.31 52.59
C PRO A 21 -13.79 11.18 51.33
N LEU A 22 -12.69 11.87 51.07
CA LEU A 22 -12.39 12.42 49.75
C LEU A 22 -12.34 11.22 48.80
N GLY A 23 -13.41 11.01 48.04
CA GLY A 23 -13.45 10.04 46.96
C GLY A 23 -12.37 10.41 45.96
N THR A 24 -11.30 9.62 45.90
CA THR A 24 -10.35 9.67 44.80
C THR A 24 -11.08 9.16 43.56
N ALA A 25 -11.57 10.08 42.73
CA ALA A 25 -12.07 9.76 41.42
C ALA A 25 -10.91 9.20 40.59
N SER A 26 -10.80 7.87 40.53
CA SER A 26 -9.93 7.20 39.56
C SER A 26 -10.49 7.48 38.17
N ALA A 27 -9.94 8.50 37.50
CA ALA A 27 -10.10 8.66 36.07
C ALA A 27 -9.39 7.47 35.39
N ALA A 28 -10.17 6.44 35.04
CA ALA A 28 -9.66 5.40 34.16
C ALA A 28 -9.22 6.07 32.85
N PRO A 29 -8.01 5.80 32.34
CA PRO A 29 -7.62 6.28 31.03
C PRO A 29 -8.61 5.69 30.01
N SER A 30 -9.36 6.56 29.35
CA SER A 30 -10.15 6.20 28.18
C SER A 30 -9.18 5.66 27.15
N ALA A 31 -9.19 4.34 26.95
CA ALA A 31 -8.48 3.70 25.85
C ALA A 31 -9.04 4.27 24.54
N GLN A 32 -8.37 5.27 23.97
CA GLN A 32 -8.66 5.71 22.62
C GLN A 32 -8.49 4.48 21.72
N PRO A 33 -9.46 4.15 20.86
CA PRO A 33 -9.24 3.16 19.82
C PRO A 33 -7.98 3.58 19.08
N ALA A 34 -6.95 2.71 19.08
CA ALA A 34 -5.79 2.92 18.25
C ALA A 34 -6.32 3.13 16.83
N ALA A 35 -6.12 4.33 16.28
CA ALA A 35 -6.51 4.62 14.91
C ALA A 35 -5.79 3.58 14.04
N GLN A 36 -6.54 2.58 13.57
CA GLN A 36 -6.04 1.65 12.59
C GLN A 36 -5.74 2.51 11.37
N SER A 37 -4.46 2.79 11.12
CA SER A 37 -4.02 3.38 9.88
C SER A 37 -4.56 2.46 8.79
N ARG A 38 -5.60 2.89 8.07
CA ARG A 38 -6.02 2.21 6.84
C ARG A 38 -4.81 2.28 5.93
N GLN A 39 -4.01 1.21 5.90
CA GLN A 39 -2.96 1.06 4.91
C GLN A 39 -3.68 1.16 3.57
N THR A 40 -3.44 2.25 2.85
CA THR A 40 -4.02 2.42 1.53
C THR A 40 -3.42 1.31 0.68
N ALA A 41 -4.27 0.46 0.10
CA ALA A 41 -3.83 -0.65 -0.73
C ALA A 41 -2.87 -0.13 -1.82
N GLU A 42 -1.79 -0.88 -2.06
CA GLU A 42 -0.88 -0.60 -3.16
C GLU A 42 -1.68 -0.71 -4.48
N PRO A 43 -1.61 0.29 -5.38
CA PRO A 43 -2.26 0.17 -6.67
C PRO A 43 -1.66 -1.00 -7.45
N VAL A 44 -2.49 -1.68 -8.24
CA VAL A 44 -2.07 -2.79 -9.08
C VAL A 44 -1.71 -2.30 -10.49
N VAL A 45 -1.02 -3.13 -11.25
CA VAL A 45 -1.01 -3.04 -12.71
C VAL A 45 -1.85 -4.20 -13.25
N VAL A 46 -2.71 -3.94 -14.23
CA VAL A 46 -3.58 -4.98 -14.81
C VAL A 46 -2.90 -5.53 -16.06
N ASP A 47 -2.74 -6.85 -16.13
CA ASP A 47 -2.13 -7.51 -17.27
C ASP A 47 -3.09 -7.63 -18.47
N CYS A 48 -2.61 -8.21 -19.58
CA CYS A 48 -3.41 -8.41 -20.79
C CYS A 48 -4.61 -9.35 -20.60
N ALA A 49 -4.63 -10.18 -19.56
CA ALA A 49 -5.71 -11.09 -19.21
C ALA A 49 -6.66 -10.49 -18.14
N GLY A 50 -6.48 -9.21 -17.79
CA GLY A 50 -7.26 -8.54 -16.76
C GLY A 50 -6.87 -8.93 -15.33
N GLN A 51 -5.72 -9.60 -15.13
CA GLN A 51 -5.25 -10.01 -13.82
C GLN A 51 -4.51 -8.85 -13.13
N PRO A 52 -4.88 -8.50 -11.89
CA PRO A 52 -4.19 -7.47 -11.13
C PRO A 52 -2.88 -8.01 -10.55
N GLU A 53 -1.79 -7.28 -10.76
CA GLU A 53 -0.45 -7.64 -10.28
C GLU A 53 0.19 -6.52 -9.47
N VAL A 54 0.91 -6.90 -8.41
CA VAL A 54 1.77 -6.00 -7.63
C VAL A 54 3.23 -6.40 -7.88
N ARG A 55 4.02 -5.44 -8.37
CA ARG A 55 5.47 -5.58 -8.61
C ARG A 55 5.82 -6.79 -9.51
N PRO A 56 5.22 -6.95 -10.69
CA PRO A 56 5.49 -8.12 -11.52
C PRO A 56 6.93 -8.11 -12.08
N GLY A 57 7.48 -9.32 -12.29
CA GLY A 57 8.80 -9.52 -12.87
C GLY A 57 8.85 -9.38 -14.40
N SER A 58 7.69 -9.37 -15.05
CA SER A 58 7.52 -9.18 -16.50
C SER A 58 6.16 -8.54 -16.79
N TYR A 59 6.02 -7.90 -17.94
CA TYR A 59 4.75 -7.30 -18.36
C TYR A 59 4.66 -7.23 -19.89
N ILE A 60 3.55 -7.67 -20.49
CA ILE A 60 3.36 -7.61 -21.95
C ILE A 60 2.80 -6.22 -22.30
N LEU A 61 3.52 -5.46 -23.12
CA LEU A 61 3.08 -4.13 -23.57
C LEU A 61 2.17 -4.22 -24.78
N ALA A 62 2.47 -5.12 -25.70
CA ALA A 62 1.69 -5.33 -26.92
C ALA A 62 0.77 -6.55 -26.74
N CYS A 63 -0.36 -6.37 -26.06
CA CYS A 63 -1.27 -7.49 -25.73
C CYS A 63 -1.80 -8.27 -26.94
N GLY A 64 -1.89 -7.64 -28.12
CA GLY A 64 -2.43 -8.26 -29.32
C GLY A 64 -1.49 -9.27 -30.00
N ASP A 65 -0.18 -9.07 -29.92
CA ASP A 65 0.80 -9.86 -30.68
C ASP A 65 2.03 -10.31 -29.86
N GLY A 66 2.22 -9.79 -28.64
CA GLY A 66 3.34 -10.12 -27.77
C GLY A 66 4.71 -9.60 -28.24
N ASN A 67 4.77 -8.76 -29.28
CA ASN A 67 6.03 -8.33 -29.90
C ASN A 67 6.81 -7.28 -29.09
N SER A 68 6.26 -6.83 -27.95
CA SER A 68 6.92 -5.94 -27.00
C SER A 68 6.57 -6.36 -25.58
N ARG A 69 7.60 -6.72 -24.80
CA ARG A 69 7.44 -7.19 -23.41
C ARG A 69 8.57 -6.70 -22.52
N LEU A 70 8.19 -6.27 -21.32
CA LEU A 70 9.13 -6.00 -20.23
C LEU A 70 9.50 -7.31 -19.54
N VAL A 71 10.79 -7.51 -19.31
CA VAL A 71 11.36 -8.67 -18.63
C VAL A 71 12.41 -8.25 -17.61
N SER A 72 12.69 -9.14 -16.65
CA SER A 72 13.66 -8.88 -15.57
C SER A 72 13.35 -7.58 -14.81
N LEU A 73 12.06 -7.34 -14.54
CA LEU A 73 11.63 -6.16 -13.81
C LEU A 73 11.99 -6.28 -12.34
N HIS A 74 12.66 -5.24 -11.84
CA HIS A 74 12.98 -5.05 -10.43
C HIS A 74 12.48 -3.69 -9.97
N TRP A 75 11.55 -3.71 -9.01
CA TRP A 75 10.90 -2.52 -8.46
C TRP A 75 11.61 -2.07 -7.19
N TYR A 76 12.08 -0.82 -7.18
CA TYR A 76 12.68 -0.21 -5.99
C TYR A 76 11.70 0.73 -5.27
N ARG A 77 10.64 1.17 -5.96
CA ARG A 77 9.53 1.92 -5.36
C ARG A 77 8.21 1.38 -5.88
N TRP A 78 7.27 1.18 -4.98
CA TRP A 78 5.86 1.01 -5.30
C TRP A 78 5.10 1.78 -4.23
N GLY A 79 4.30 2.74 -4.66
CA GLY A 79 3.56 3.60 -3.76
C GLY A 79 2.21 3.93 -4.35
N THR A 80 1.39 4.61 -3.55
CA THR A 80 0.00 4.93 -3.89
C THR A 80 -0.18 5.74 -5.16
N GLU A 81 0.82 6.54 -5.55
CA GLU A 81 0.74 7.45 -6.71
C GLU A 81 1.62 7.03 -7.88
N ALA A 82 2.67 6.25 -7.60
CA ALA A 82 3.59 5.78 -8.62
C ALA A 82 4.40 4.57 -8.15
N ALA A 83 4.74 3.72 -9.10
CA ALA A 83 5.78 2.71 -8.96
C ALA A 83 6.93 2.97 -9.92
N VAL A 84 8.15 2.63 -9.51
CA VAL A 84 9.35 2.80 -10.32
C VAL A 84 10.26 1.59 -10.20
N GLY A 85 10.73 1.11 -11.35
CA GLY A 85 11.57 -0.06 -11.47
C GLY A 85 12.51 0.03 -12.67
N ARG A 86 13.29 -1.02 -12.86
CA ARG A 86 14.17 -1.19 -14.03
C ARG A 86 13.99 -2.59 -14.59
N GLY A 87 14.29 -2.76 -15.87
CA GLY A 87 14.32 -4.06 -16.54
C GLY A 87 14.77 -3.90 -17.97
N SER A 88 14.35 -4.81 -18.84
CA SER A 88 14.60 -4.74 -20.27
C SER A 88 13.29 -4.78 -21.04
N ASN A 89 13.17 -3.93 -22.07
CA ASN A 89 12.13 -4.10 -23.08
C ASN A 89 12.66 -5.02 -24.18
N ALA A 90 12.10 -6.22 -24.27
CA ALA A 90 12.35 -7.16 -25.36
C ALA A 90 11.35 -6.88 -26.49
N VAL A 91 11.86 -6.42 -27.63
CA VAL A 91 11.07 -6.01 -28.80
C VAL A 91 11.46 -6.88 -29.99
N ASN A 92 10.48 -7.45 -30.67
CA ASN A 92 10.68 -8.16 -31.92
C ASN A 92 11.02 -7.15 -33.03
N ASP A 93 12.09 -7.37 -33.79
CA ASP A 93 12.47 -6.52 -34.93
C ASP A 93 11.52 -6.67 -36.12
N CYS A 94 10.75 -7.76 -36.17
CA CYS A 94 9.81 -8.08 -37.24
C CYS A 94 10.41 -8.02 -38.65
N ASP A 95 11.69 -8.37 -38.80
CA ASP A 95 12.37 -8.40 -40.10
C ASP A 95 12.56 -9.85 -40.59
N PRO A 96 12.01 -10.26 -41.74
CA PRO A 96 11.15 -9.49 -42.67
C PRO A 96 9.67 -9.44 -42.26
N TYR A 97 9.25 -10.24 -41.29
CA TYR A 97 7.93 -10.19 -40.67
C TYR A 97 8.00 -10.75 -39.24
N CYS A 98 7.03 -10.41 -38.37
CA CYS A 98 7.12 -10.69 -36.93
C CYS A 98 7.29 -12.17 -36.55
N ALA A 99 6.74 -13.11 -37.31
CA ALA A 99 6.92 -14.54 -37.03
C ALA A 99 8.33 -15.08 -37.41
N ALA A 100 9.11 -14.35 -38.22
CA ALA A 100 10.49 -14.69 -38.57
C ALA A 100 11.55 -13.79 -37.88
N GLY A 101 11.12 -12.69 -37.27
CA GLY A 101 12.00 -11.72 -36.62
C GLY A 101 12.65 -12.23 -35.32
N ALA A 102 13.53 -11.41 -34.76
CA ALA A 102 14.24 -11.68 -33.53
C ALA A 102 13.94 -10.65 -32.44
N PHE A 103 13.87 -11.11 -31.19
CA PHE A 103 13.75 -10.21 -30.06
C PHE A 103 15.10 -9.56 -29.72
N ARG A 104 15.11 -8.23 -29.65
CA ARG A 104 16.22 -7.40 -29.17
C ARG A 104 15.83 -6.81 -27.81
N SER A 105 16.75 -6.84 -26.85
CA SER A 105 16.51 -6.35 -25.49
C SER A 105 17.18 -5.01 -25.24
N TYR A 106 16.41 -4.06 -24.72
CA TYR A 106 16.88 -2.70 -24.43
C TYR A 106 16.66 -2.35 -22.95
N PRO A 107 17.71 -1.97 -22.19
CA PRO A 107 17.57 -1.57 -20.79
C PRO A 107 16.67 -0.35 -20.60
N VAL A 108 15.68 -0.47 -19.72
CA VAL A 108 14.69 0.59 -19.42
C VAL A 108 14.55 0.86 -17.93
N THR A 109 14.32 2.13 -17.58
CA THR A 109 13.60 2.50 -16.36
C THR A 109 12.10 2.53 -16.67
N VAL A 110 11.30 1.96 -15.78
CA VAL A 110 9.85 1.87 -15.90
C VAL A 110 9.21 2.69 -14.79
N ARG A 111 8.22 3.50 -15.15
CA ARG A 111 7.36 4.21 -14.20
C ARG A 111 5.90 3.85 -14.48
N LEU A 112 5.20 3.40 -13.44
CA LEU A 112 3.75 3.29 -13.43
C LEU A 112 3.20 4.49 -12.65
N ASP A 113 2.17 5.16 -13.16
CA ASP A 113 1.52 6.25 -12.44
C ASP A 113 0.07 6.48 -12.90
N ARG A 114 -0.53 7.59 -12.43
CA ARG A 114 -1.95 7.94 -12.60
C ARG A 114 -2.86 6.82 -12.07
N PRO A 115 -2.85 6.59 -10.74
CA PRO A 115 -3.74 5.62 -10.15
C PRO A 115 -5.21 6.03 -10.36
N THR A 116 -6.03 5.12 -10.85
CA THR A 116 -7.46 5.29 -11.04
C THR A 116 -8.19 4.27 -10.17
N ALA A 117 -9.42 4.57 -9.74
CA ALA A 117 -10.25 3.60 -9.05
C ALA A 117 -10.59 2.44 -9.99
N SER A 118 -10.53 1.20 -9.50
CA SER A 118 -10.98 0.05 -10.26
C SER A 118 -12.50 0.01 -10.30
N ASP A 119 -13.06 -0.39 -11.45
CA ASP A 119 -14.50 -0.57 -11.59
C ASP A 119 -15.00 -1.66 -10.61
N GLY A 120 -16.04 -1.33 -9.84
CA GLY A 120 -16.74 -2.30 -8.97
C GLY A 120 -16.15 -2.54 -7.58
N ASN A 121 -14.94 -2.04 -7.26
CA ASN A 121 -14.33 -2.24 -5.94
C ASN A 121 -13.85 -0.93 -5.29
N ALA A 122 -14.62 -0.44 -4.31
CA ALA A 122 -14.28 0.77 -3.58
C ALA A 122 -12.98 0.59 -2.78
N GLY A 123 -11.92 1.31 -3.18
CA GLY A 123 -10.63 1.33 -2.50
C GLY A 123 -9.51 0.57 -3.23
N GLU A 124 -9.83 -0.23 -4.24
CA GLU A 124 -8.85 -0.79 -5.16
C GLU A 124 -8.51 0.24 -6.25
N ARG A 125 -7.22 0.37 -6.56
CA ARG A 125 -6.73 1.27 -7.60
C ARG A 125 -5.79 0.52 -8.51
N HIS A 126 -5.75 0.92 -9.77
CA HIS A 126 -4.76 0.45 -10.73
C HIS A 126 -4.01 1.64 -11.33
N PHE A 127 -2.75 1.45 -11.73
CA PHE A 127 -2.04 2.44 -12.53
C PHE A 127 -2.60 2.45 -13.95
N SER A 128 -2.93 3.64 -14.48
CA SER A 128 -3.50 3.79 -15.83
C SER A 128 -2.46 4.21 -16.89
N ARG A 129 -1.21 4.43 -16.49
CA ARG A 129 -0.12 4.75 -17.42
C ARG A 129 1.18 4.04 -17.05
N ILE A 130 1.85 3.54 -18.07
CA ILE A 130 3.23 3.09 -18.01
C ILE A 130 4.12 3.97 -18.88
N THR A 131 5.29 4.35 -18.36
CA THR A 131 6.33 5.09 -19.08
C THR A 131 7.63 4.31 -19.04
N LEU A 132 8.22 4.10 -20.21
CA LEU A 132 9.55 3.51 -20.38
C LEU A 132 10.53 4.63 -20.71
N THR A 133 11.70 4.62 -20.08
CA THR A 133 12.85 5.43 -20.49
C THR A 133 14.00 4.50 -20.83
N TYR A 134 14.40 4.46 -22.09
CA TYR A 134 15.54 3.70 -22.56
C TYR A 134 16.84 4.31 -22.04
N THR A 135 17.61 3.50 -21.34
CA THR A 135 18.83 3.93 -20.64
C THR A 135 20.08 3.66 -21.46
N ASP A 136 20.05 2.62 -22.30
CA ASP A 136 21.08 2.27 -23.28
C ASP A 136 20.42 1.60 -24.50
N GLY A 137 20.81 2.00 -25.71
CA GLY A 137 20.11 1.63 -26.94
C GLY A 137 18.62 2.00 -26.95
N ARG A 138 17.91 1.66 -28.03
CA ARG A 138 16.43 1.70 -28.16
C ARG A 138 16.04 1.05 -29.49
N PRO A 139 14.78 0.59 -29.66
CA PRO A 139 14.27 0.23 -30.97
C PRO A 139 14.44 1.37 -31.97
N ASP A 140 14.73 1.04 -33.22
CA ASP A 140 14.93 2.03 -34.27
C ASP A 140 13.70 2.92 -34.43
N GLY A 141 13.94 4.23 -34.54
CA GLY A 141 12.87 5.24 -34.64
C GLY A 141 12.11 5.52 -33.33
N ALA A 142 12.16 4.69 -32.30
CA ALA A 142 11.42 4.92 -31.05
C ALA A 142 12.05 6.04 -30.20
N PRO A 143 11.33 7.02 -29.65
CA PRO A 143 11.95 8.05 -28.81
C PRO A 143 12.56 7.45 -27.53
N ARG A 144 13.47 8.19 -26.89
CA ARG A 144 14.13 7.71 -25.65
C ARG A 144 13.13 7.44 -24.52
N THR A 145 12.03 8.18 -24.48
CA THR A 145 10.94 7.99 -23.51
C THR A 145 9.64 7.75 -24.26
N VAL A 146 8.94 6.67 -23.91
CA VAL A 146 7.64 6.30 -24.50
C VAL A 146 6.64 6.07 -23.37
N SER A 147 5.38 6.47 -23.57
CA SER A 147 4.31 6.20 -22.60
C SER A 147 3.14 5.52 -23.28
N TYR A 148 2.54 4.56 -22.58
CA TYR A 148 1.37 3.80 -23.02
C TYR A 148 0.25 3.91 -21.98
N PRO A 149 -1.03 3.98 -22.40
CA PRO A 149 -2.13 3.72 -21.50
C PRO A 149 -2.09 2.27 -21.03
N LEU A 150 -2.54 2.02 -19.81
CA LEU A 150 -2.74 0.68 -19.26
C LEU A 150 -4.23 0.37 -19.20
N PRO A 151 -4.62 -0.91 -19.33
CA PRO A 151 -5.99 -1.34 -19.08
C PRO A 151 -6.32 -1.25 -17.58
N GLY A 152 -7.61 -1.12 -17.26
CA GLY A 152 -8.15 -1.10 -15.90
C GLY A 152 -9.41 -0.26 -15.77
#